data_AF-A0A371P2D2-F1
#
_entry.id   AF-A0A371P2D2-F1
#
_cell.length_a   1.000
_cell.length_b   1.000
_cell.length_c   1.000
_cell.angle_alpha   90.00
_cell.angle_beta   90.00
_cell.angle_gamma   90.00
#
_symmetry.space_group_name_H-M   'P 1'
#
loop_
_entity.id
_entity.type
_entity.pdbx_description
1 polymer ?
#
loop_
_entity_poly.entity_id
_entity_poly.type
_entity_poly.pdbx_seq_one_letter_code
_entity_poly.pdbx_strand_id
1 'polypeptide(L)'
;MKTHEVPTSGDDRSPFDKFVEASYQRVSRAPFFVLCSGIVIVWFASVPLWPDLKSWQVAIHTVASVISLLLLVLLENASRRAEEASQEKLNVIAEALSELMVSGGRNDPALAEAARKLREAVGLEERH
;
A
#
# COMPACT_ATOMS: atom_id res chain seq x y z
N MET A 1 26.08 -2.06 -51.21
CA MET A 1 24.94 -2.90 -50.78
C MET A 1 25.48 -3.93 -49.80
N LYS A 2 25.38 -3.65 -48.49
CA LYS A 2 25.84 -4.52 -47.40
C LYS A 2 24.62 -4.73 -46.50
N THR A 3 24.11 -5.95 -46.47
CA THR A 3 22.95 -6.35 -45.68
C THR A 3 23.33 -6.32 -44.20
N HIS A 4 22.66 -5.47 -43.42
CA HIS A 4 22.68 -5.59 -41.97
C HIS A 4 21.86 -6.83 -41.60
N GLU A 5 22.54 -7.92 -41.30
CA GLU A 5 21.97 -9.09 -40.68
C GLU A 5 21.67 -8.74 -39.22
N VAL A 6 20.39 -8.65 -38.88
CA VAL A 6 19.93 -8.58 -37.49
C VAL A 6 19.94 -10.01 -36.96
N PRO A 7 20.75 -10.36 -35.95
CA PRO A 7 20.68 -11.69 -35.35
C PRO A 7 19.37 -11.78 -34.58
N THR A 8 18.49 -12.68 -35.05
CA THR A 8 17.29 -13.11 -34.35
C THR A 8 17.64 -14.03 -33.19
N SER A 9 17.01 -13.75 -32.04
CA SER A 9 16.59 -14.73 -31.03
C SER A 9 17.68 -15.54 -30.32
N GLY A 10 18.23 -14.95 -29.25
CA GLY A 10 18.55 -15.69 -28.04
C GLY A 10 17.48 -15.42 -26.99
N ASP A 11 16.42 -16.22 -26.97
CA ASP A 11 15.42 -16.27 -25.90
C ASP A 11 16.03 -16.90 -24.64
N ASP A 12 17.01 -16.23 -24.04
CA ASP A 12 17.39 -16.46 -22.65
C ASP A 12 16.76 -15.34 -21.81
N ARG A 13 15.42 -15.32 -21.77
CA ARG A 13 14.74 -14.60 -20.69
C ARG A 13 15.13 -15.31 -19.40
N SER A 14 16.15 -14.78 -18.74
CA SER A 14 16.64 -15.25 -17.46
C SER A 14 15.45 -15.51 -16.55
N PRO A 15 15.41 -16.64 -15.81
CA PRO A 15 14.37 -16.85 -14.80
C PRO A 15 14.30 -15.68 -13.82
N PHE A 16 15.39 -14.91 -13.69
CA PHE A 16 15.46 -13.65 -12.99
C PHE A 16 14.68 -12.51 -13.67
N ASP A 17 14.71 -12.35 -14.99
CA ASP A 17 13.95 -11.31 -15.68
C ASP A 17 12.44 -11.58 -15.65
N LYS A 18 12.02 -12.85 -15.75
CA LYS A 18 10.61 -13.24 -15.49
C LYS A 18 10.22 -13.03 -14.03
N PHE A 19 11.14 -13.19 -13.08
CA PHE A 19 10.93 -12.90 -11.67
C PHE A 19 10.87 -11.39 -11.39
N VAL A 20 11.68 -10.58 -12.07
CA VAL A 20 11.72 -9.12 -12.00
C VAL A 20 10.46 -8.52 -12.60
N GLU A 21 10.01 -9.01 -13.77
CA GLU A 21 8.76 -8.58 -14.42
C GLU A 21 7.53 -8.95 -13.56
N ALA A 22 7.53 -10.14 -12.94
CA ALA A 22 6.50 -10.56 -11.99
C ALA A 22 6.54 -9.79 -10.65
N SER A 23 7.70 -9.23 -10.29
CA SER A 23 7.89 -8.39 -9.10
C SER A 23 7.38 -6.97 -9.35
N TYR A 24 7.57 -6.45 -10.56
CA TYR A 24 7.17 -5.09 -10.94
C TYR A 24 5.64 -4.89 -10.96
N GLN A 25 4.87 -5.91 -11.34
CA GLN A 25 3.40 -5.83 -11.36
C GLN A 25 2.72 -5.93 -9.98
N ARG A 26 3.48 -6.23 -8.91
CA ARG A 26 2.89 -6.53 -7.59
C ARG A 26 3.30 -5.58 -6.47
N VAL A 27 3.91 -4.44 -6.75
CA VAL A 27 4.43 -3.54 -5.70
C VAL A 27 3.39 -2.99 -4.72
N SER A 28 2.08 -3.14 -4.98
CA SER A 28 1.06 -2.51 -4.14
C SER A 28 0.62 -3.25 -2.87
N ARG A 29 0.84 -4.57 -2.64
CA ARG A 29 0.46 -5.26 -1.36
C ARG A 29 0.65 -6.77 -1.30
N ALA A 30 0.46 -7.47 -2.42
CA ALA A 30 0.32 -8.93 -2.47
C ALA A 30 1.62 -9.78 -2.48
N PRO A 31 2.78 -9.34 -3.01
CA PRO A 31 3.94 -10.21 -3.21
C PRO A 31 4.76 -10.35 -1.93
N PHE A 32 4.76 -9.33 -1.06
CA PHE A 32 5.40 -9.40 0.25
C PHE A 32 4.76 -10.48 1.12
N PHE A 33 3.43 -10.57 1.09
CA PHE A 33 2.69 -11.63 1.76
C PHE A 33 3.07 -13.02 1.23
N VAL A 34 3.13 -13.17 -0.10
CA VAL A 34 3.48 -14.45 -0.74
C VAL A 34 4.93 -14.84 -0.45
N LEU A 35 5.84 -13.87 -0.41
CA LEU A 35 7.25 -14.11 -0.07
C LEU A 35 7.40 -14.55 1.39
N CYS A 36 6.80 -13.82 2.34
CA CYS A 36 6.84 -14.17 3.76
C CYS A 36 6.15 -15.51 4.04
N SER A 37 4.97 -15.73 3.45
CA SER A 37 4.26 -17.02 3.55
C SER A 37 5.08 -18.15 2.94
N GLY A 38 5.75 -17.92 1.81
CA GLY A 38 6.66 -18.89 1.19
C GLY A 38 7.81 -19.29 2.12
N ILE A 39 8.45 -18.33 2.79
CA ILE A 39 9.51 -18.60 3.78
C ILE A 39 8.99 -19.46 4.95
N VAL A 40 7.78 -19.17 5.44
CA VAL A 40 7.12 -19.97 6.50
C VAL A 40 6.85 -21.40 6.05
N ILE A 41 6.33 -21.57 4.83
CA ILE A 41 6.00 -22.88 4.27
C ILE A 41 7.26 -23.72 4.09
N VAL A 42 8.34 -23.13 3.55
CA VAL A 42 9.63 -23.80 3.38
C VAL A 42 10.20 -24.23 4.73
N TRP A 43 10.11 -23.36 5.75
CA TRP A 43 10.52 -23.70 7.11
C TRP A 43 9.65 -24.82 7.70
N PHE A 44 8.33 -24.77 7.53
CA PHE A 44 7.41 -25.80 8.03
C PHE A 44 7.66 -27.17 7.37
N ALA A 45 8.00 -27.17 6.08
CA ALA A 45 8.38 -28.39 5.35
C ALA A 45 9.65 -29.04 5.91
N SER A 46 10.49 -28.30 6.64
CA SER A 46 11.69 -28.86 7.31
C SER A 46 11.41 -29.54 8.66
N VAL A 47 10.19 -29.40 9.21
CA VAL A 47 9.76 -29.98 10.50
C VAL A 47 9.80 -31.52 10.57
N PRO A 48 9.44 -32.30 9.53
CA PRO A 48 9.42 -33.77 9.59
C PRO A 48 10.79 -34.43 9.75
N LEU A 49 11.87 -33.66 9.60
CA LEU A 49 13.25 -34.15 9.72
C LEU A 49 13.70 -34.26 11.20
N TRP A 50 12.89 -33.82 12.17
CA TRP A 50 13.31 -33.62 13.57
C TRP A 50 12.64 -34.66 14.49
N PRO A 51 13.41 -35.57 15.14
CA PRO A 51 12.86 -36.69 15.92
C PRO A 51 12.59 -36.40 17.41
N ASP A 52 12.94 -35.22 17.94
CA ASP A 52 12.87 -34.93 19.39
C ASP A 52 11.66 -34.06 19.83
N LEU A 53 11.08 -34.35 20.99
CA LEU A 53 9.97 -33.58 21.60
C LEU A 53 10.33 -32.11 21.90
N LYS A 54 11.57 -31.85 22.32
CA LYS A 54 12.06 -30.48 22.60
C LYS A 54 12.18 -29.64 21.33
N SER A 55 12.59 -30.30 20.25
CA SER A 55 12.67 -29.77 18.89
C SER A 55 11.29 -29.40 18.34
N TRP A 56 10.30 -30.27 18.58
CA TRP A 56 8.91 -30.02 18.22
C TRP A 56 8.30 -28.82 18.96
N GLN A 57 8.62 -28.62 20.25
CA GLN A 57 8.14 -27.46 21.01
C GLN A 57 8.72 -26.13 20.51
N VAL A 58 10.02 -26.08 20.20
CA VAL A 58 10.62 -24.88 19.59
C VAL A 58 9.95 -24.59 18.25
N ALA A 59 9.63 -25.64 17.49
CA ALA A 59 9.00 -25.51 16.19
C ALA A 59 7.59 -24.89 16.25
N ILE A 60 6.73 -25.34 17.17
CA ILE A 60 5.37 -24.76 17.25
C ILE A 60 5.39 -23.29 17.70
N HIS A 61 6.31 -22.93 18.59
CA HIS A 61 6.48 -21.56 19.05
C HIS A 61 6.93 -20.62 17.92
N THR A 62 7.88 -21.06 17.09
CA THR A 62 8.34 -20.27 15.93
C THR A 62 7.23 -20.11 14.89
N VAL A 63 6.46 -21.17 14.58
CA VAL A 63 5.32 -21.08 13.65
C VAL A 63 4.28 -20.08 14.15
N ALA A 64 3.86 -20.20 15.41
CA ALA A 64 2.86 -19.30 15.99
C ALA A 64 3.33 -17.84 15.97
N SER A 65 4.62 -17.60 16.25
CA SER A 65 5.23 -16.27 16.14
C SER A 65 5.18 -15.73 14.71
N VAL A 66 5.53 -16.53 13.70
CA VAL A 66 5.50 -16.04 12.32
C VAL A 66 4.07 -15.82 11.80
N ILE A 67 3.13 -16.71 12.15
CA ILE A 67 1.70 -16.49 11.84
C ILE A 67 1.22 -15.17 12.45
N SER A 68 1.60 -14.90 13.71
CA SER A 68 1.23 -13.66 14.39
C SER A 68 1.79 -12.42 13.69
N LEU A 69 3.07 -12.45 13.28
CA LEU A 69 3.68 -11.36 12.52
C LEU A 69 3.00 -11.15 11.16
N LEU A 70 2.65 -12.24 10.47
CA LEU A 70 1.92 -12.19 9.21
C LEU A 70 0.53 -11.57 9.39
N LEU A 71 -0.19 -11.96 10.44
CA LEU A 71 -1.48 -11.36 10.78
C LEU A 71 -1.33 -9.89 11.15
N LEU A 72 -0.29 -9.52 11.90
CA LEU A 72 0.03 -8.14 12.25
C LEU A 72 0.24 -7.31 10.99
N VAL A 73 1.08 -7.76 10.06
CA VAL A 73 1.32 -7.06 8.79
C VAL A 73 0.06 -6.95 7.95
N LEU A 74 -0.76 -8.02 7.87
CA LEU A 74 -2.04 -7.96 7.16
C LEU A 74 -2.99 -6.94 7.79
N LEU A 75 -3.02 -6.89 9.12
CA LEU A 75 -3.85 -5.96 9.86
C LEU A 75 -3.38 -4.52 9.68
N GLU A 76 -2.08 -4.26 9.83
CA GLU A 76 -1.46 -2.96 9.57
C GLU A 76 -1.74 -2.49 8.14
N ASN A 77 -1.64 -3.42 7.18
CA ASN A 77 -1.96 -3.16 5.81
C ASN A 77 -3.44 -2.85 5.60
N ALA A 78 -4.37 -3.62 6.18
CA ALA A 78 -5.80 -3.33 6.12
C ALA A 78 -6.10 -1.94 6.71
N SER A 79 -5.54 -1.64 7.88
CA SER A 79 -5.67 -0.36 8.56
C SER A 79 -5.15 0.81 7.72
N ARG A 80 -3.96 0.68 7.12
CA ARG A 80 -3.38 1.71 6.25
C ARG A 80 -4.31 2.04 5.06
N ARG A 81 -5.00 1.05 4.49
CA ARG A 81 -5.96 1.28 3.38
C ARG A 81 -7.20 2.02 3.84
N ALA A 82 -7.70 1.63 5.02
CA ALA A 82 -8.89 2.20 5.60
C ALA A 82 -8.67 3.68 5.95
N GLU A 83 -7.47 4.01 6.43
CA GLU A 83 -7.05 5.39 6.70
C GLU A 83 -6.97 6.23 5.43
N GLU A 84 -6.30 5.73 4.37
CA GLU A 84 -6.24 6.40 3.06
C GLU A 84 -7.64 6.71 2.50
N ALA A 85 -8.55 5.73 2.52
CA ALA A 85 -9.92 5.91 2.04
C ALA A 85 -10.76 6.86 2.91
N SER A 86 -10.46 6.95 4.21
CA SER A 86 -11.12 7.88 5.12
C SER A 86 -10.70 9.32 4.85
N GLN A 87 -9.40 9.56 4.65
CA GLN A 87 -8.87 10.88 4.32
C GLN A 87 -9.42 11.39 2.97
N GLU A 88 -9.49 10.52 1.96
CA GLU A 88 -10.05 10.89 0.65
C GLU A 88 -11.51 11.38 0.77
N LYS A 89 -12.34 10.65 1.53
CA LYS A 89 -13.74 11.05 1.79
C LYS A 89 -13.83 12.39 2.50
N LEU A 90 -13.01 12.62 3.52
CA LEU A 90 -12.99 13.89 4.24
C LEU A 90 -12.56 15.04 3.34
N ASN A 91 -11.57 14.82 2.48
CA ASN A 91 -11.11 15.82 1.51
C ASN A 91 -12.22 16.17 0.51
N VAL A 92 -12.96 15.19 0.00
CA VAL A 92 -14.11 15.44 -0.89
C VAL A 92 -15.20 16.24 -0.19
N ILE A 93 -15.50 15.95 1.08
CA ILE A 93 -16.48 16.73 1.87
C ILE A 93 -15.98 18.16 2.09
N ALA A 94 -14.70 18.35 2.44
CA ALA A 94 -14.11 19.66 2.64
C ALA A 94 -14.16 20.51 1.34
N GLU A 95 -13.86 19.88 0.20
CA GLU A 95 -13.94 20.53 -1.11
C GLU A 95 -15.39 20.91 -1.46
N ALA A 96 -16.34 20.00 -1.29
CA ALA A 96 -17.76 20.28 -1.53
C ALA A 96 -18.28 21.42 -0.63
N LEU A 97 -17.86 21.47 0.64
CA LEU A 97 -18.20 22.56 1.56
C LEU A 97 -17.56 23.88 1.13
N SER A 98 -16.31 23.85 0.68
CA SER A 98 -15.61 25.03 0.13
C SER A 98 -16.35 25.58 -1.10
N GLU A 99 -16.74 24.71 -2.04
CA GLU A 99 -17.51 25.08 -3.23
C GLU A 99 -18.89 25.63 -2.88
N LEU A 100 -19.57 25.07 -1.86
CA LEU A 100 -20.82 25.63 -1.34
C LEU A 100 -20.64 27.01 -0.73
N MET A 101 -19.56 27.27 0.01
CA MET A 101 -19.28 28.59 0.56
C MET A 101 -19.01 29.62 -0.56
N VAL A 102 -18.26 29.22 -1.59
CA VAL A 102 -17.94 30.08 -2.75
C VAL A 102 -19.18 30.35 -3.61
N SER A 103 -19.97 29.33 -3.91
CA SER A 103 -21.19 29.45 -4.72
C SER A 103 -22.34 30.13 -3.97
N GLY A 104 -22.53 29.80 -2.69
CA GLY A 104 -23.52 30.41 -1.81
C GLY A 104 -23.22 31.88 -1.54
N GLY A 105 -21.96 32.26 -1.37
CA GLY A 105 -21.55 33.65 -1.21
C GLY A 105 -21.82 34.55 -2.43
N ARG A 106 -22.01 33.96 -3.63
CA ARG A 106 -22.46 34.71 -4.82
C ARG A 106 -23.94 35.09 -4.80
N ASN A 107 -24.78 34.32 -4.10
CA ASN A 107 -26.22 34.55 -4.00
C ASN A 107 -26.65 35.21 -2.68
N ASP A 108 -25.89 35.02 -1.60
CA ASP A 108 -26.17 35.58 -0.28
C ASP A 108 -24.99 36.43 0.23
N PRO A 109 -25.12 37.76 0.24
CA PRO A 109 -24.05 38.66 0.67
C PRO A 109 -23.71 38.51 2.17
N ALA A 110 -24.65 38.08 3.02
CA ALA A 110 -24.38 37.84 4.44
C ALA A 110 -23.50 36.60 4.64
N LEU A 111 -23.70 35.56 3.83
CA LEU A 111 -22.88 34.35 3.83
C LEU A 111 -21.44 34.63 3.34
N ALA A 112 -21.28 35.50 2.35
CA ALA A 112 -19.97 35.95 1.86
C ALA A 112 -19.19 36.77 2.90
N GLU A 113 -19.89 37.56 3.73
CA GLU A 113 -19.26 38.30 4.82
C GLU A 113 -18.85 37.37 5.97
N ALA A 114 -19.69 36.40 6.33
CA ALA A 114 -19.37 35.38 7.33
C ALA A 114 -18.17 34.52 6.92
N ALA A 115 -18.10 34.09 5.65
CA ALA A 115 -16.96 33.34 5.12
C ALA A 115 -15.65 34.17 5.14
N ARG A 116 -15.72 35.48 4.83
CA ARG A 116 -14.58 36.39 4.95
C ARG A 116 -14.08 36.53 6.38
N LYS A 117 -14.98 36.77 7.34
CA LYS A 117 -14.63 36.85 8.77
C LYS A 117 -13.97 35.57 9.27
N LEU A 118 -14.44 34.40 8.81
CA LEU A 118 -13.85 33.11 9.17
C LEU A 118 -12.43 32.98 8.58
N ARG A 119 -12.22 33.41 7.33
CA ARG A 119 -10.92 33.36 6.65
C ARG A 119 -9.89 34.33 7.25
N GLU A 120 -10.31 35.54 7.63
CA GLU A 120 -9.51 36.50 8.39
C GLU A 120 -9.13 35.96 9.76
N ALA A 121 -10.10 35.40 10.50
CA ALA A 121 -9.85 34.83 11.83
C ALA A 121 -8.93 33.59 11.79
N VAL A 122 -8.96 32.83 10.70
CA VAL A 122 -8.09 31.66 10.48
C VAL A 122 -6.71 32.06 9.92
N GLY A 123 -6.51 33.32 9.53
CA GLY A 123 -5.18 33.86 9.20
C GLY A 123 -4.60 33.41 7.86
N LEU A 124 -5.44 33.14 6.85
CA LEU A 124 -4.99 32.79 5.49
C LEU A 124 -4.76 34.01 4.58
N GLU A 125 -4.47 35.19 5.15
CA GLU A 125 -4.33 36.44 4.39
C GLU A 125 -2.94 36.59 3.75
N GLU A 126 -1.86 35.98 4.25
CA GLU A 126 -0.53 36.22 3.68
C GLU A 126 0.31 34.97 3.49
N ARG A 127 0.23 34.42 2.28
CA ARG A 127 1.42 33.92 1.59
C ARG A 127 1.31 34.34 0.13
N HIS A 128 1.78 35.57 -0.12
CA HIS A 128 2.17 36.06 -1.43
C HIS A 128 3.35 35.26 -1.99
#